data_AF-A0A5N6DNZ7-F1
#
_entry.id   AF-A0A5N6DNZ7-F1
#
_cell.length_a   1.000
_cell.length_b   1.000
_cell.length_c   1.000
_cell.angle_alpha   90.00
_cell.angle_beta   90.00
_cell.angle_gamma   90.00
#
_symmetry.space_group_name_H-M   'P 1'
#
loop_
_entity.id
_entity.type
_entity.pdbx_description
1 polymer ?
#
loop_
_entity_poly.entity_id
_entity_poly.type
_entity_poly.pdbx_seq_one_letter_code
_entity_poly.pdbx_strand_id
1 'polypeptide(L)'
;MTPKDKSKDKSFWSSIKALQAAAEDTINHSKSFKTHEELQHKNTELENQLKAAYSMVEDHKRQLEEERQKQQTLLNEKAHLSDFLEERVKGWMEKEKELLAQLQKTREDAETSRDAQLQDLSRKVRNQDEQLRRVCTELGERDTTIVGLQGRLAQSQQEVEELKRATQLEDFGPDLIQNIKELEVALRDMVQKYFYKDFPTDISQVIPTIQQVQWKTCTPPNPFSMFPTPVIGQSKKLRASCVQSLISSRLSRDIFQSLCLEAPASRMPMSYFLDQCNQITSQEKALLRALLVKVFESDEQKQVGENIESVVFEVVDIVEPLLDSGCTGFEDELRHFLQNAADLWGKVQQSSKWVTTISDGHLSAEAGRSNTGKGTDLRGHPVLVLFPHFITPGEASPLHKGSMLQADSESIRQTPSKWLDVERAMPNEESAVILREVPRYLDKMSIAQLF
;
A
#
# COMPACT_ATOMS: atom_id res chain seq x y z
N MET A 1 116.83 45.90 -100.88
CA MET A 1 118.22 46.15 -101.33
C MET A 1 119.17 45.65 -100.23
N THR A 2 120.02 44.70 -100.56
CA THR A 2 121.25 44.27 -99.84
C THR A 2 122.25 45.44 -99.73
N PRO A 3 123.29 45.45 -98.84
CA PRO A 3 124.19 44.30 -98.57
C PRO A 3 124.85 44.12 -97.16
N LYS A 4 125.15 42.84 -96.86
CA LYS A 4 126.35 42.18 -96.25
C LYS A 4 127.11 42.65 -94.97
N ASP A 5 127.22 41.67 -94.05
CA ASP A 5 128.39 41.09 -93.33
C ASP A 5 128.95 41.60 -91.96
N LYS A 6 129.35 40.59 -91.15
CA LYS A 6 130.13 40.55 -89.85
C LYS A 6 129.30 40.61 -88.54
N SER A 7 128.78 39.54 -87.92
CA SER A 7 129.29 38.23 -87.44
C SER A 7 130.38 38.29 -86.34
N LYS A 8 130.00 37.86 -85.12
CA LYS A 8 130.77 37.13 -84.09
C LYS A 8 131.64 37.84 -83.02
N ASP A 9 131.90 39.15 -82.99
CA ASP A 9 132.97 39.67 -82.09
C ASP A 9 132.61 40.33 -80.73
N LYS A 10 131.34 40.47 -80.30
CA LYS A 10 131.02 41.04 -78.94
C LYS A 10 130.51 40.04 -77.90
N SER A 11 129.97 38.89 -78.34
CA SER A 11 129.67 37.74 -77.47
C SER A 11 130.94 37.09 -76.90
N PHE A 12 132.08 37.25 -77.56
CA PHE A 12 133.38 36.85 -77.02
C PHE A 12 133.86 37.76 -75.89
N TRP A 13 133.55 39.06 -75.92
CA TRP A 13 134.00 39.99 -74.88
C TRP A 13 133.37 39.73 -73.51
N SER A 14 132.10 39.31 -73.46
CA SER A 14 131.44 38.90 -72.20
C SER A 14 131.95 37.57 -71.68
N SER A 15 132.20 36.60 -72.57
CA SER A 15 132.77 35.30 -72.20
C SER A 15 134.24 35.41 -71.77
N ILE A 16 135.03 36.31 -72.38
CA ILE A 16 136.40 36.60 -71.92
C ILE A 16 136.39 37.30 -70.56
N LYS A 17 135.45 38.20 -70.28
CA LYS A 17 135.36 38.83 -68.96
C LYS A 17 134.91 37.85 -67.86
N ALA A 18 134.00 36.94 -68.18
CA ALA A 18 133.59 35.86 -67.27
C ALA A 18 134.68 34.80 -67.10
N LEU A 19 135.46 34.51 -68.15
CA LEU A 19 136.63 33.63 -68.07
C LEU A 19 137.79 34.30 -67.35
N GLN A 20 137.98 35.63 -67.49
CA GLN A 20 138.99 36.38 -66.75
C GLN A 20 138.63 36.47 -65.27
N ALA A 21 137.36 36.68 -64.92
CA ALA A 21 136.91 36.63 -63.52
C ALA A 21 137.02 35.22 -62.93
N ALA A 22 136.67 34.17 -63.69
CA ALA A 22 136.85 32.79 -63.26
C ALA A 22 138.33 32.35 -63.22
N ALA A 23 139.19 32.91 -64.09
CA ALA A 23 140.64 32.70 -64.09
C ALA A 23 141.33 33.47 -62.95
N GLU A 24 140.87 34.68 -62.61
CA GLU A 24 141.32 35.41 -61.41
C GLU A 24 140.86 34.73 -60.13
N ASP A 25 139.64 34.17 -60.07
CA ASP A 25 139.19 33.37 -58.94
C ASP A 25 139.96 32.04 -58.81
N THR A 26 140.31 31.39 -59.92
CA THR A 26 141.15 30.17 -59.89
C THR A 26 142.64 30.45 -59.64
N ILE A 27 143.19 31.59 -60.08
CA ILE A 27 144.58 32.01 -59.77
C ILE A 27 144.69 32.54 -58.32
N ASN A 28 143.64 33.19 -57.78
CA ASN A 28 143.59 33.53 -56.36
C ASN A 28 143.40 32.27 -55.49
N HIS A 29 142.66 31.26 -55.96
CA HIS A 29 142.63 29.95 -55.32
C HIS A 29 143.94 29.16 -55.44
N SER A 30 144.74 29.36 -56.50
CA SER A 30 146.02 28.67 -56.70
C SER A 30 147.22 29.34 -56.02
N LYS A 31 147.05 30.53 -55.43
CA LYS A 31 148.07 31.24 -54.63
C LYS A 31 147.83 31.18 -53.12
N SER A 32 146.77 30.49 -52.67
CA SER A 32 146.36 30.45 -51.26
C SER A 32 146.87 29.24 -50.46
N PHE A 33 147.95 28.57 -50.91
CA PHE A 33 148.57 27.48 -50.14
C PHE A 33 150.09 27.53 -50.32
N LYS A 34 150.77 28.25 -49.42
CA LYS A 34 152.24 28.39 -49.41
C LYS A 34 152.93 27.69 -48.22
N THR A 35 152.16 27.08 -47.30
CA THR A 35 152.69 26.31 -46.17
C THR A 35 151.78 25.11 -45.82
N HIS A 36 152.37 24.01 -45.36
CA HIS A 36 151.68 22.76 -44.98
C HIS A 36 150.65 22.96 -43.83
N GLU A 37 150.88 23.95 -42.97
CA GLU A 37 150.03 24.27 -41.81
C GLU A 37 148.62 24.76 -42.20
N GLU A 38 148.46 25.49 -43.30
CA GLU A 38 147.14 25.97 -43.75
C GLU A 38 146.26 24.85 -44.30
N LEU A 39 146.86 23.86 -44.96
CA LEU A 39 146.16 22.64 -45.38
C LEU A 39 145.72 21.81 -44.18
N GLN A 40 146.56 21.73 -43.15
CA GLN A 40 146.22 21.01 -41.92
C GLN A 40 145.09 21.72 -41.16
N HIS A 41 145.09 23.06 -41.14
CA HIS A 41 144.01 23.83 -40.53
C HIS A 41 142.68 23.66 -41.27
N LYS A 42 142.67 23.71 -42.60
CA LYS A 42 141.45 23.41 -43.39
C LYS A 42 140.99 21.96 -43.26
N ASN A 43 141.90 21.00 -43.09
CA ASN A 43 141.52 19.60 -42.86
C ASN A 43 140.87 19.43 -41.48
N THR A 44 141.40 20.08 -40.44
CA THR A 44 140.76 20.10 -39.11
C THR A 44 139.40 20.82 -39.12
N GLU A 45 139.27 21.88 -39.92
CA GLU A 45 138.00 22.60 -40.10
C GLU A 45 136.95 21.70 -40.80
N LEU A 46 137.34 21.00 -41.86
CA LEU A 46 136.46 20.04 -42.54
C LEU A 46 136.12 18.84 -41.65
N GLU A 47 137.05 18.35 -40.84
CA GLU A 47 136.77 17.30 -39.84
C GLU A 47 135.76 17.78 -38.79
N ASN A 48 135.87 19.03 -38.34
CA ASN A 48 134.92 19.63 -37.40
C ASN A 48 133.55 19.83 -38.06
N GLN A 49 133.50 20.26 -39.32
CA GLN A 49 132.25 20.37 -40.09
C GLN A 49 131.62 19.01 -40.36
N LEU A 50 132.43 17.98 -40.64
CA LEU A 50 131.97 16.61 -40.81
C LEU A 50 131.42 16.06 -39.49
N LYS A 51 132.10 16.28 -38.36
CA LYS A 51 131.61 15.91 -37.02
C LYS A 51 130.32 16.65 -36.66
N ALA A 52 130.22 17.95 -36.96
CA ALA A 52 129.01 18.73 -36.75
C ALA A 52 127.86 18.22 -37.63
N ALA A 53 128.12 17.90 -38.90
CA ALA A 53 127.13 17.32 -39.81
C ALA A 53 126.68 15.92 -39.35
N TYR A 54 127.60 15.07 -38.88
CA TYR A 54 127.26 13.77 -38.28
C TYR A 54 126.41 13.94 -37.01
N SER A 55 126.74 14.91 -36.15
CA SER A 55 125.94 15.24 -34.97
C SER A 55 124.52 15.68 -35.37
N MET A 56 124.40 16.56 -36.37
CA MET A 56 123.10 17.02 -36.86
C MET A 56 122.29 15.91 -37.52
N VAL A 57 122.93 15.01 -38.26
CA VAL A 57 122.24 13.85 -38.87
C VAL A 57 121.75 12.89 -37.79
N GLU A 58 122.54 12.64 -36.75
CA GLU A 58 122.12 11.77 -35.66
C GLU A 58 120.99 12.39 -34.83
N ASP A 59 121.02 13.73 -34.62
CA ASP A 59 119.93 14.45 -33.98
C ASP A 59 118.64 14.45 -34.82
N HIS A 60 118.73 14.66 -36.14
CA HIS A 60 117.58 14.54 -37.05
C HIS A 60 117.03 13.11 -37.09
N LYS A 61 117.91 12.11 -37.07
CA LYS A 61 117.50 10.70 -37.02
C LYS A 61 116.79 10.38 -35.71
N ARG A 62 117.26 10.92 -34.58
CA ARG A 62 116.59 10.81 -33.28
C ARG A 62 115.21 11.48 -33.30
N GLN A 63 115.10 12.70 -33.82
CA GLN A 63 113.82 13.40 -33.97
C GLN A 63 112.85 12.65 -34.89
N LEU A 64 113.33 12.11 -36.01
CA LEU A 64 112.50 11.33 -36.93
C LEU A 64 111.97 10.06 -36.25
N GLU A 65 112.79 9.39 -35.44
CA GLU A 65 112.37 8.21 -34.68
C GLU A 65 111.35 8.58 -33.58
N GLU A 66 111.55 9.70 -32.88
CA GLU A 66 110.58 10.22 -31.90
C GLU A 66 109.24 10.58 -32.55
N GLU A 67 109.25 11.27 -33.69
CA GLU A 67 108.03 11.58 -34.45
C GLU A 67 107.36 10.32 -34.99
N ARG A 68 108.14 9.33 -35.44
CA ARG A 68 107.63 8.03 -35.85
C ARG A 68 106.95 7.30 -34.69
N GLN A 69 107.56 7.31 -33.49
CA GLN A 69 106.98 6.74 -32.29
C GLN A 69 105.68 7.46 -31.90
N LYS A 70 105.66 8.80 -31.92
CA LYS A 70 104.44 9.60 -31.67
C LYS A 70 103.34 9.31 -32.68
N GLN A 71 103.69 9.19 -33.97
CA GLN A 71 102.71 8.80 -35.00
C GLN A 71 102.16 7.40 -34.73
N GLN A 72 103.00 6.45 -34.32
CA GLN A 72 102.55 5.11 -33.98
C GLN A 72 101.63 5.10 -32.76
N THR A 73 101.93 5.88 -31.70
CA THR A 73 101.05 5.98 -30.54
C THR A 73 99.71 6.63 -30.90
N LEU A 74 99.72 7.71 -31.69
CA LEU A 74 98.50 8.36 -32.17
C LEU A 74 97.64 7.43 -33.06
N LEU A 75 98.27 6.60 -33.89
CA LEU A 75 97.55 5.60 -34.69
C LEU A 75 96.90 4.54 -33.81
N ASN A 76 97.60 4.07 -32.78
CA ASN A 76 97.05 3.09 -31.84
C ASN A 76 95.89 3.69 -31.01
N GLU A 77 96.04 4.93 -30.52
CA GLU A 77 94.96 5.64 -29.80
C GLU A 77 93.75 5.88 -30.71
N LYS A 78 93.97 6.27 -31.97
CA LYS A 78 92.89 6.42 -32.96
C LYS A 78 92.16 5.10 -33.20
N ALA A 79 92.88 3.99 -33.32
CA ALA A 79 92.28 2.67 -33.47
C ALA A 79 91.43 2.31 -32.23
N HIS A 80 91.97 2.48 -31.02
CA HIS A 80 91.23 2.24 -29.77
C HIS A 80 89.97 3.12 -29.66
N LEU A 81 90.05 4.40 -30.01
CA LEU A 81 88.88 5.29 -30.02
C LEU A 81 87.85 4.86 -31.08
N SER A 82 88.30 4.42 -32.25
CA SER A 82 87.43 3.90 -33.31
C SER A 82 86.66 2.66 -32.83
N ASP A 83 87.37 1.69 -32.24
CA ASP A 83 86.77 0.46 -31.71
C ASP A 83 85.77 0.77 -30.59
N PHE A 84 86.14 1.67 -29.66
CA PHE A 84 85.25 2.11 -28.58
C PHE A 84 83.97 2.78 -29.10
N LEU A 85 84.07 3.65 -30.11
CA LEU A 85 82.91 4.28 -30.73
C LEU A 85 82.04 3.25 -31.45
N GLU A 86 82.64 2.30 -32.17
CA GLU A 86 81.91 1.25 -32.86
C GLU A 86 81.13 0.36 -31.88
N GLU A 87 81.73 -0.05 -30.76
CA GLU A 87 81.05 -0.78 -29.69
C GLU A 87 79.89 0.03 -29.08
N ARG A 88 80.10 1.33 -28.83
CA ARG A 88 79.03 2.19 -28.32
C ARG A 88 77.87 2.33 -29.30
N VAL A 89 78.16 2.49 -30.59
CA VAL A 89 77.14 2.60 -31.63
C VAL A 89 76.35 1.29 -31.76
N LYS A 90 77.04 0.14 -31.72
CA LYS A 90 76.36 -1.18 -31.68
C LYS A 90 75.44 -1.30 -30.47
N GLY A 91 75.92 -0.95 -29.28
CA GLY A 91 75.12 -0.97 -28.05
C GLY A 91 73.93 0.00 -28.08
N TRP A 92 74.05 1.15 -28.75
CA TRP A 92 72.92 2.06 -28.96
C TRP A 92 71.90 1.54 -29.97
N MET A 93 72.35 0.95 -31.08
CA MET A 93 71.44 0.32 -32.05
C MET A 93 70.67 -0.86 -31.45
N GLU A 94 71.31 -1.67 -30.62
CA GLU A 94 70.63 -2.76 -29.91
C GLU A 94 69.57 -2.24 -28.95
N LYS A 95 69.89 -1.20 -28.16
CA LYS A 95 68.92 -0.54 -27.27
C LYS A 95 67.77 0.11 -28.04
N GLU A 96 68.05 0.76 -29.16
CA GLU A 96 67.02 1.36 -30.01
C GLU A 96 66.07 0.29 -30.56
N LYS A 97 66.60 -0.84 -31.04
CA LYS A 97 65.79 -1.98 -31.49
C LYS A 97 64.93 -2.56 -30.36
N GLU A 98 65.50 -2.71 -29.17
CA GLU A 98 64.75 -3.22 -28.02
C GLU A 98 63.63 -2.26 -27.59
N LEU A 99 63.91 -0.96 -27.53
CA LEU A 99 62.90 0.06 -27.20
C LEU A 99 61.79 0.13 -28.25
N LEU A 100 62.11 0.03 -29.54
CA LEU A 100 61.11 -0.04 -30.61
C LEU A 100 60.23 -1.28 -30.49
N ALA A 101 60.83 -2.44 -30.19
CA ALA A 101 60.07 -3.67 -29.96
C ALA A 101 59.16 -3.57 -28.72
N GLN A 102 59.64 -2.98 -27.62
CA GLN A 102 58.84 -2.75 -26.42
C GLN A 102 57.68 -1.77 -26.66
N LEU A 103 57.93 -0.70 -27.42
CA LEU A 103 56.92 0.30 -27.78
C LEU A 103 55.84 -0.33 -28.66
N GLN A 104 56.24 -1.11 -29.67
CA GLN A 104 55.30 -1.82 -30.54
C GLN A 104 54.46 -2.83 -29.75
N LYS A 105 55.09 -3.62 -28.88
CA LYS A 105 54.37 -4.58 -28.03
C LYS A 105 53.38 -3.89 -27.10
N THR A 106 53.79 -2.81 -26.43
CA THR A 106 52.92 -2.06 -25.51
C THR A 106 51.74 -1.44 -26.25
N ARG A 107 51.96 -0.99 -27.50
CA ARG A 107 50.90 -0.49 -28.36
C ARG A 107 49.91 -1.59 -28.74
N GLU A 108 50.40 -2.75 -29.19
CA GLU A 108 49.54 -3.90 -29.54
C GLU A 108 48.74 -4.41 -28.33
N ASP A 109 49.37 -4.51 -27.15
CA ASP A 109 48.71 -4.89 -25.90
C ASP A 109 47.64 -3.85 -25.48
N ALA A 110 47.91 -2.55 -25.68
CA ALA A 110 46.95 -1.49 -25.39
C ALA A 110 45.77 -1.49 -26.38
N GLU A 111 46.03 -1.65 -27.68
CA GLU A 111 44.99 -1.73 -28.72
C GLU A 111 44.09 -2.94 -28.50
N THR A 112 44.66 -4.13 -28.27
CA THR A 112 43.90 -5.36 -28.01
C THR A 112 43.06 -5.28 -26.73
N SER A 113 43.61 -4.72 -25.65
CA SER A 113 42.89 -4.48 -24.39
C SER A 113 41.72 -3.50 -24.59
N ARG A 114 41.96 -2.40 -25.31
CA ARG A 114 40.92 -1.40 -25.62
C ARG A 114 39.80 -1.99 -26.46
N ASP A 115 40.14 -2.77 -27.48
CA ASP A 115 39.15 -3.39 -28.36
C ASP A 115 38.32 -4.44 -27.62
N ALA A 116 38.95 -5.24 -26.75
CA ALA A 116 38.23 -6.16 -25.88
C ALA A 116 37.24 -5.44 -24.94
N GLN A 117 37.66 -4.33 -24.33
CA GLN A 117 36.78 -3.50 -23.48
C GLN A 117 35.63 -2.88 -24.28
N LEU A 118 35.89 -2.36 -25.49
CA LEU A 118 34.86 -1.81 -26.35
C LEU A 118 33.83 -2.86 -26.79
N GLN A 119 34.29 -4.08 -27.09
CA GLN A 119 33.39 -5.18 -27.44
C GLN A 119 32.52 -5.61 -26.25
N ASP A 120 33.09 -5.70 -25.04
CA ASP A 120 32.35 -6.02 -23.83
C ASP A 120 31.30 -4.94 -23.51
N LEU A 121 31.68 -3.67 -23.54
CA LEU A 121 30.76 -2.54 -23.36
C LEU A 121 29.65 -2.55 -24.42
N SER A 122 29.99 -2.78 -25.69
CA SER A 122 29.01 -2.86 -26.77
C SER A 122 28.04 -4.04 -26.61
N ARG A 123 28.48 -5.14 -25.99
CA ARG A 123 27.61 -6.27 -25.64
C ARG A 123 26.69 -5.92 -24.48
N LYS A 124 27.22 -5.27 -23.44
CA LYS A 124 26.43 -4.81 -22.28
C LYS A 124 25.33 -3.83 -22.68
N VAL A 125 25.65 -2.82 -23.50
CA VAL A 125 24.66 -1.86 -24.01
C VAL A 125 23.54 -2.56 -24.77
N ARG A 126 23.89 -3.46 -25.71
CA ARG A 126 22.87 -4.23 -26.46
C ARG A 126 21.98 -5.07 -25.55
N ASN A 127 22.55 -5.72 -24.54
CA ASN A 127 21.77 -6.51 -23.58
C ASN A 127 20.83 -5.63 -22.75
N GLN A 128 21.28 -4.46 -22.31
CA GLN A 128 20.46 -3.51 -21.56
C GLN A 128 19.34 -2.92 -22.42
N ASP A 129 19.60 -2.59 -23.68
CA ASP A 129 18.57 -2.11 -24.61
C ASP A 129 17.49 -3.17 -24.86
N GLU A 130 17.89 -4.43 -24.98
CA GLU A 130 16.96 -5.54 -25.15
C GLU A 130 16.10 -5.76 -23.89
N GLN A 131 16.70 -5.66 -22.70
CA GLN A 131 15.97 -5.70 -21.43
C GLN A 131 15.00 -4.52 -21.30
N LEU A 132 15.43 -3.30 -21.64
CA LEU A 132 14.56 -2.12 -21.64
C LEU A 132 13.37 -2.29 -22.59
N ARG A 133 13.59 -2.80 -23.80
CA ARG A 133 12.49 -3.07 -24.74
C ARG A 133 11.48 -4.08 -24.18
N ARG A 134 11.94 -5.15 -23.53
CA ARG A 134 11.05 -6.13 -22.88
C ARG A 134 10.23 -5.50 -21.77
N VAL A 135 10.89 -4.78 -20.86
CA VAL A 135 10.21 -4.10 -19.74
C VAL A 135 9.21 -3.07 -20.24
N CYS A 136 9.53 -2.28 -21.27
CA CYS A 136 8.58 -1.34 -21.87
C CYS A 136 7.36 -2.04 -22.46
N THR A 137 7.56 -3.20 -23.10
CA THR A 137 6.45 -4.00 -23.66
C THR A 137 5.56 -4.56 -22.55
N GLU A 138 6.16 -5.17 -21.52
CA GLU A 138 5.43 -5.68 -20.35
C GLU A 138 4.66 -4.57 -19.61
N LEU A 139 5.24 -3.36 -19.51
CA LEU A 139 4.59 -2.20 -18.92
C LEU A 139 3.37 -1.77 -19.75
N GLY A 140 3.50 -1.71 -21.08
CA GLY A 140 2.37 -1.42 -21.96
C GLY A 140 1.23 -2.44 -21.85
N GLU A 141 1.56 -3.73 -21.78
CA GLU A 141 0.57 -4.80 -21.55
C GLU A 141 -0.13 -4.64 -20.19
N ARG A 142 0.62 -4.30 -19.14
CA ARG A 142 0.07 -4.01 -17.81
C ARG A 142 -0.85 -2.79 -17.82
N ASP A 143 -0.47 -1.72 -18.50
CA ASP A 143 -1.28 -0.50 -18.62
C ASP A 143 -2.61 -0.78 -19.33
N THR A 144 -2.58 -1.51 -20.45
CA THR A 144 -3.83 -1.91 -21.15
C THR A 144 -4.74 -2.76 -20.26
N THR A 145 -4.16 -3.65 -19.45
CA THR A 145 -4.90 -4.46 -18.48
C THR A 145 -5.54 -3.60 -17.39
N ILE A 146 -4.79 -2.63 -16.85
CA ILE A 146 -5.28 -1.70 -15.82
C ILE A 146 -6.45 -0.89 -16.36
N VAL A 147 -6.31 -0.31 -17.56
CA VAL A 147 -7.39 0.46 -18.21
C VAL A 147 -8.63 -0.42 -18.43
N GLY A 148 -8.45 -1.66 -18.87
CA GLY A 148 -9.57 -2.62 -19.03
C GLY A 148 -10.27 -2.95 -17.71
N LEU A 149 -9.52 -3.13 -16.62
CA LEU A 149 -10.08 -3.37 -15.29
C LEU A 149 -10.80 -2.15 -14.73
N GLN A 150 -10.25 -0.94 -14.93
CA GLN A 150 -10.90 0.31 -14.54
C GLN A 150 -12.23 0.51 -15.28
N GLY A 151 -12.27 0.22 -16.58
CA GLY A 151 -13.51 0.27 -17.38
C GLY A 151 -14.57 -0.69 -16.85
N ARG A 152 -14.20 -1.94 -16.56
CA ARG A 152 -15.11 -2.93 -15.95
C ARG A 152 -15.59 -2.52 -14.56
N LEU A 153 -14.71 -1.94 -13.74
CA LEU A 153 -15.08 -1.46 -12.42
C LEU A 153 -16.10 -0.32 -12.51
N ALA A 154 -15.87 0.65 -13.39
CA ALA A 154 -16.79 1.75 -13.63
C ALA A 154 -18.16 1.26 -14.13
N GLN A 155 -18.15 0.29 -15.06
CA GLN A 155 -19.38 -0.34 -15.53
C GLN A 155 -20.13 -1.04 -14.40
N SER A 156 -19.44 -1.86 -13.60
CA SER A 156 -20.06 -2.58 -12.48
C SER A 156 -20.61 -1.61 -11.41
N GLN A 157 -19.91 -0.52 -11.12
CA GLN A 157 -20.40 0.54 -10.24
C GLN A 157 -21.67 1.19 -10.79
N GLN A 158 -21.71 1.49 -12.10
CA GLN A 158 -22.90 2.03 -12.74
C GLN A 158 -24.08 1.05 -12.66
N GLU A 159 -23.87 -0.24 -12.94
CA GLU A 159 -24.91 -1.27 -12.85
C GLU A 159 -25.47 -1.40 -11.43
N VAL A 160 -24.62 -1.32 -10.40
CA VAL A 160 -25.05 -1.32 -8.99
C VAL A 160 -25.89 -0.08 -8.64
N GLU A 161 -25.47 1.09 -9.09
CA GLU A 161 -26.23 2.34 -8.85
C GLU A 161 -27.53 2.42 -9.65
N GLU A 162 -27.57 1.85 -10.85
CA GLU A 162 -28.81 1.64 -11.60
C GLU A 162 -29.74 0.67 -10.88
N LEU A 163 -29.21 -0.43 -10.34
CA LEU A 163 -30.00 -1.40 -9.59
C LEU A 163 -30.57 -0.80 -8.31
N LYS A 164 -29.76 -0.05 -7.53
CA LYS A 164 -30.23 0.69 -6.34
C LYS A 164 -31.37 1.66 -6.67
N ARG A 165 -31.22 2.43 -7.77
CA ARG A 165 -32.28 3.33 -8.24
C ARG A 165 -33.53 2.57 -8.67
N ALA A 166 -33.36 1.44 -9.37
CA ALA A 166 -34.47 0.61 -9.82
C ALA A 166 -35.22 -0.05 -8.66
N THR A 167 -34.53 -0.43 -7.60
CA THR A 167 -35.12 -1.05 -6.40
C THR A 167 -35.67 -0.04 -5.40
N GLN A 168 -35.43 1.27 -5.60
CA GLN A 168 -35.75 2.31 -4.61
C GLN A 168 -35.19 1.97 -3.23
N LEU A 169 -33.99 1.37 -3.18
CA LEU A 169 -33.37 1.00 -1.93
C LEU A 169 -33.00 2.28 -1.17
N GLU A 170 -33.76 2.62 -0.14
CA GLU A 170 -33.54 3.83 0.66
C GLU A 170 -32.50 3.56 1.75
N ASP A 171 -31.67 4.57 2.02
CA ASP A 171 -30.80 4.53 3.18
C ASP A 171 -31.63 4.55 4.46
N PHE A 172 -31.28 3.66 5.39
CA PHE A 172 -31.98 3.56 6.67
C PHE A 172 -31.73 4.83 7.51
N GLY A 173 -32.66 5.79 7.44
CA GLY A 173 -32.53 7.12 8.05
C GLY A 173 -33.10 7.24 9.48
N PRO A 174 -32.82 8.36 10.17
CA PRO A 174 -33.37 8.67 11.50
C PRO A 174 -34.90 8.73 11.50
N ASP A 175 -35.50 9.08 10.36
CA ASP A 175 -36.96 9.18 10.19
C ASP A 175 -37.65 7.83 10.41
N LEU A 176 -37.02 6.72 9.98
CA LEU A 176 -37.61 5.40 10.19
C LEU A 176 -37.58 4.98 11.67
N ILE A 177 -36.51 5.31 12.38
CA ILE A 177 -36.41 5.08 13.83
C ILE A 177 -37.45 5.91 14.57
N GLN A 178 -37.67 7.14 14.14
CA GLN A 178 -38.69 8.03 14.71
C GLN A 178 -40.11 7.48 14.47
N ASN A 179 -40.40 7.01 13.26
CA ASN A 179 -41.69 6.37 12.95
C ASN A 179 -41.93 5.10 13.79
N ILE A 180 -40.89 4.30 14.07
CA ILE A 180 -41.01 3.13 14.97
C ILE A 180 -41.39 3.58 16.40
N LYS A 181 -40.79 4.67 16.91
CA LYS A 181 -41.14 5.21 18.23
C LYS A 181 -42.55 5.76 18.27
N GLU A 182 -42.98 6.44 17.21
CA GLU A 182 -44.35 6.96 17.10
C GLU A 182 -45.37 5.82 17.07
N LEU A 183 -45.05 4.72 16.38
CA LEU A 183 -45.89 3.52 16.39
C LEU A 183 -45.97 2.89 17.80
N GLU A 184 -44.87 2.85 18.54
CA GLU A 184 -44.87 2.39 19.94
C GLU A 184 -45.77 3.26 20.82
N VAL A 185 -45.70 4.58 20.67
CA VAL A 185 -46.56 5.54 21.39
C VAL A 185 -48.02 5.36 21.01
N ALA A 186 -48.33 5.24 19.72
CA ALA A 186 -49.69 5.03 19.23
C ALA A 186 -50.32 3.74 19.79
N LEU A 187 -49.55 2.65 19.88
CA LEU A 187 -50.01 1.41 20.51
C LEU A 187 -50.37 1.64 21.99
N ARG A 188 -49.49 2.31 22.72
CA ARG A 188 -49.67 2.62 24.14
C ARG A 188 -50.93 3.47 24.35
N ASP A 189 -51.10 4.53 23.56
CA ASP A 189 -52.21 5.46 23.67
C ASP A 189 -53.55 4.79 23.34
N MET A 190 -53.61 4.00 22.27
CA MET A 190 -54.77 3.20 21.92
C MET A 190 -55.14 2.24 23.05
N VAL A 191 -54.18 1.47 23.57
CA VAL A 191 -54.45 0.52 24.64
C VAL A 191 -54.87 1.22 25.94
N GLN A 192 -54.24 2.35 26.28
CA GLN A 192 -54.63 3.13 27.46
C GLN A 192 -56.07 3.65 27.35
N LYS A 193 -56.45 4.16 26.19
CA LYS A 193 -57.79 4.70 25.92
C LYS A 193 -58.90 3.68 26.19
N TYR A 194 -58.73 2.42 25.77
CA TYR A 194 -59.77 1.39 25.90
C TYR A 194 -59.63 0.50 27.14
N PHE A 195 -58.41 0.23 27.61
CA PHE A 195 -58.14 -0.85 28.58
C PHE A 195 -57.49 -0.39 29.90
N TYR A 196 -57.21 0.90 30.10
CA TYR A 196 -56.71 1.42 31.39
C TYR A 196 -57.83 1.53 32.43
N LYS A 197 -58.39 0.39 32.81
CA LYS A 197 -59.57 0.25 33.68
C LYS A 197 -59.45 -1.02 34.53
N ASP A 198 -60.23 -1.11 35.61
CA ASP A 198 -60.24 -2.30 36.49
C ASP A 198 -60.75 -3.52 35.72
N PHE A 199 -60.36 -4.75 36.06
CA PHE A 199 -60.88 -5.90 35.34
C PHE A 199 -62.39 -6.08 35.58
N PRO A 200 -63.13 -6.66 34.62
CA PRO A 200 -64.52 -7.05 34.82
C PRO A 200 -64.68 -7.94 36.07
N THR A 201 -65.80 -7.77 36.78
CA THR A 201 -66.07 -8.48 38.05
C THR A 201 -66.15 -10.01 37.87
N ASP A 202 -66.47 -10.49 36.67
CA ASP A 202 -66.40 -11.91 36.31
C ASP A 202 -64.98 -12.31 35.90
N ILE A 203 -64.09 -12.38 36.89
CA ILE A 203 -62.67 -12.71 36.74
C ILE A 203 -62.46 -14.16 36.22
N SER A 204 -63.50 -15.00 36.30
CA SER A 204 -63.44 -16.43 35.98
C SER A 204 -63.20 -16.71 34.48
N GLN A 205 -63.63 -15.82 33.59
CA GLN A 205 -63.37 -15.89 32.15
C GLN A 205 -62.13 -15.11 31.72
N VAL A 206 -61.80 -14.04 32.45
CA VAL A 206 -60.71 -13.10 32.13
C VAL A 206 -59.32 -13.74 32.24
N ILE A 207 -59.07 -14.53 33.30
CA ILE A 207 -57.76 -15.15 33.53
C ILE A 207 -57.44 -16.23 32.47
N PRO A 208 -58.36 -17.14 32.10
CA PRO A 208 -58.17 -18.05 30.98
C PRO A 208 -57.91 -17.33 29.65
N THR A 209 -58.61 -16.23 29.35
CA THR A 209 -58.40 -15.42 28.15
C THR A 209 -56.98 -14.83 28.13
N ILE A 210 -56.54 -14.20 29.21
CA ILE A 210 -55.16 -13.68 29.34
C ILE A 210 -54.11 -14.81 29.24
N GLN A 211 -54.43 -16.00 29.76
CA GLN A 211 -53.55 -17.16 29.66
C GLN A 211 -53.51 -17.76 28.25
N GLN A 212 -54.63 -17.81 27.54
CA GLN A 212 -54.71 -18.26 26.14
C GLN A 212 -53.94 -17.34 25.19
N VAL A 213 -53.99 -16.04 25.47
CA VAL A 213 -53.37 -14.95 24.71
C VAL A 213 -51.85 -15.00 24.68
N GLN A 214 -51.23 -15.53 25.73
CA GLN A 214 -49.78 -15.45 25.93
C GLN A 214 -49.04 -16.79 25.77
N TRP A 215 -49.69 -17.94 25.99
CA TRP A 215 -48.95 -19.15 26.39
C TRP A 215 -49.09 -20.38 25.48
N LYS A 216 -49.62 -20.25 24.25
CA LYS A 216 -49.64 -21.39 23.30
C LYS A 216 -48.26 -21.78 22.72
N THR A 217 -47.24 -20.92 22.85
CA THR A 217 -45.90 -21.17 22.27
C THR A 217 -44.70 -20.95 23.21
N CYS A 218 -44.91 -20.45 24.44
CA CYS A 218 -43.83 -20.25 25.41
C CYS A 218 -43.92 -21.28 26.55
N THR A 219 -42.89 -22.11 26.71
CA THR A 219 -42.71 -23.05 27.84
C THR A 219 -42.55 -22.32 29.19
N PRO A 220 -42.82 -22.99 30.34
CA PRO A 220 -43.20 -22.39 31.64
C PRO A 220 -42.08 -21.62 32.37
N PRO A 221 -42.41 -20.74 33.37
CA PRO A 221 -43.69 -20.67 34.09
C PRO A 221 -44.52 -19.39 33.89
N ASN A 222 -45.84 -19.55 34.03
CA ASN A 222 -46.88 -18.53 34.00
C ASN A 222 -46.58 -17.39 35.00
N PRO A 223 -46.31 -16.15 34.56
CA PRO A 223 -46.01 -15.04 35.47
C PRO A 223 -47.20 -14.63 36.33
N PHE A 224 -48.45 -14.96 35.96
CA PHE A 224 -49.63 -14.73 36.80
C PHE A 224 -49.70 -15.63 38.03
N SER A 225 -48.94 -16.74 38.05
CA SER A 225 -48.74 -17.51 39.28
C SER A 225 -47.99 -16.72 40.37
N MET A 226 -47.33 -15.62 39.99
CA MET A 226 -46.62 -14.74 40.92
C MET A 226 -47.50 -13.62 41.49
N PHE A 227 -48.70 -13.38 40.94
CA PHE A 227 -49.60 -12.31 41.38
C PHE A 227 -50.84 -12.88 42.09
N PRO A 228 -51.19 -12.42 43.31
CA PRO A 228 -52.43 -12.84 43.95
C PRO A 228 -53.65 -12.45 43.11
N THR A 229 -54.62 -13.36 42.91
CA THR A 229 -55.88 -13.15 42.17
C THR A 229 -56.59 -11.81 42.45
N PRO A 230 -56.70 -11.31 43.71
CA PRO A 230 -57.31 -10.01 43.97
C PRO A 230 -56.49 -8.81 43.47
N VAL A 231 -55.15 -8.92 43.43
CA VAL A 231 -54.24 -7.90 42.90
C VAL A 231 -54.33 -7.83 41.37
N ILE A 232 -54.53 -8.98 40.73
CA ILE A 232 -54.75 -9.06 39.29
C ILE A 232 -56.03 -8.29 38.92
N GLY A 233 -57.15 -8.56 39.61
CA GLY A 233 -58.44 -7.96 39.27
C GLY A 233 -58.52 -6.43 39.42
N GLN A 234 -57.68 -5.83 40.26
CA GLN A 234 -57.71 -4.39 40.54
C GLN A 234 -56.66 -3.58 39.76
N SER A 235 -55.71 -4.24 39.09
CA SER A 235 -54.62 -3.53 38.40
C SER A 235 -55.02 -3.06 37.00
N LYS A 236 -55.37 -1.77 36.89
CA LYS A 236 -55.65 -1.09 35.60
C LYS A 236 -54.49 -1.21 34.61
N LYS A 237 -53.26 -1.10 35.14
CA LYS A 237 -52.03 -1.17 34.36
C LYS A 237 -51.79 -2.57 33.79
N LEU A 238 -52.16 -3.61 34.54
CA LEU A 238 -52.01 -4.99 34.10
C LEU A 238 -52.99 -5.34 32.97
N ARG A 239 -54.26 -4.90 33.06
CA ARG A 239 -55.26 -5.07 31.97
C ARG A 239 -54.74 -4.50 30.66
N ALA A 240 -54.33 -3.23 30.68
CA ALA A 240 -53.72 -2.57 29.53
C ALA A 240 -52.47 -3.31 29.02
N SER A 241 -51.53 -3.65 29.92
CA SER A 241 -50.28 -4.31 29.54
C SER A 241 -50.48 -5.69 28.90
N CYS A 242 -51.48 -6.46 29.33
CA CYS A 242 -51.82 -7.76 28.72
C CYS A 242 -52.29 -7.61 27.27
N VAL A 243 -53.19 -6.66 27.02
CA VAL A 243 -53.70 -6.37 25.67
C VAL A 243 -52.59 -5.81 24.78
N GLN A 244 -51.78 -4.89 25.31
CA GLN A 244 -50.62 -4.38 24.58
C GLN A 244 -49.63 -5.50 24.21
N SER A 245 -49.38 -6.44 25.13
CA SER A 245 -48.52 -7.59 24.85
C SER A 245 -49.08 -8.54 23.80
N LEU A 246 -50.41 -8.71 23.75
CA LEU A 246 -51.08 -9.49 22.72
C LEU A 246 -50.86 -8.87 21.34
N ILE A 247 -51.16 -7.58 21.21
CA ILE A 247 -51.00 -6.84 19.95
C ILE A 247 -49.52 -6.83 19.54
N SER A 248 -48.60 -6.61 20.49
CA SER A 248 -47.14 -6.68 20.27
C SER A 248 -46.66 -8.06 19.78
N SER A 249 -47.26 -9.15 20.27
CA SER A 249 -46.96 -10.51 19.78
C SER A 249 -47.43 -10.68 18.32
N ARG A 250 -48.65 -10.22 18.02
CA ARG A 250 -49.24 -10.22 16.67
C ARG A 250 -48.48 -9.35 15.69
N LEU A 251 -47.96 -8.19 16.13
CA LEU A 251 -47.11 -7.34 15.30
C LEU A 251 -45.89 -8.10 14.79
N SER A 252 -45.11 -8.73 15.67
CA SER A 252 -43.93 -9.50 15.23
C SER A 252 -44.28 -10.74 14.42
N ARG A 253 -45.38 -11.42 14.76
CA ARG A 253 -45.72 -12.70 14.15
C ARG A 253 -46.46 -12.56 12.84
N ASP A 254 -47.29 -11.55 12.65
CA ASP A 254 -48.24 -11.54 11.54
C ASP A 254 -48.07 -10.28 10.65
N ILE A 255 -47.51 -9.19 11.18
CA ILE A 255 -47.32 -7.92 10.44
C ILE A 255 -45.86 -7.70 10.04
N PHE A 256 -44.92 -7.76 10.99
CA PHE A 256 -43.48 -7.55 10.79
C PHE A 256 -42.77 -8.82 10.28
N GLN A 257 -43.39 -9.48 9.31
CA GLN A 257 -42.81 -10.64 8.64
C GLN A 257 -42.17 -10.25 7.31
N SER A 258 -41.08 -10.91 6.95
CA SER A 258 -40.55 -10.81 5.58
C SER A 258 -41.49 -11.52 4.60
N LEU A 259 -41.52 -11.06 3.35
CA LEU A 259 -42.28 -11.68 2.25
C LEU A 259 -42.20 -13.21 2.31
N CYS A 260 -43.35 -13.87 2.40
CA CYS A 260 -43.46 -15.32 2.38
C CYS A 260 -43.66 -15.79 0.94
N LEU A 261 -42.65 -16.41 0.34
CA LEU A 261 -42.81 -17.07 -0.96
C LEU A 261 -43.48 -18.44 -0.75
N GLU A 262 -44.47 -18.75 -1.56
CA GLU A 262 -45.06 -20.09 -1.59
C GLU A 262 -44.02 -21.08 -2.15
N ALA A 263 -43.53 -21.97 -1.29
CA ALA A 263 -42.72 -23.11 -1.73
C ALA A 263 -43.58 -24.39 -1.75
N PRO A 264 -43.29 -25.36 -2.63
CA PRO A 264 -44.11 -26.58 -2.80
C PRO A 264 -44.32 -27.42 -1.53
N ALA A 265 -43.46 -27.25 -0.52
CA ALA A 265 -43.48 -28.04 0.71
C ALA A 265 -44.05 -27.29 1.93
N SER A 266 -44.06 -25.95 1.93
CA SER A 266 -44.65 -25.11 2.98
C SER A 266 -44.49 -23.62 2.63
N ARG A 267 -45.29 -22.77 3.26
CA ARG A 267 -45.09 -21.32 3.26
C ARG A 267 -43.92 -20.99 4.20
N MET A 268 -42.76 -20.61 3.65
CA MET A 268 -41.61 -20.19 4.45
C MET A 268 -41.28 -18.71 4.20
N PRO A 269 -40.98 -17.93 5.26
CA PRO A 269 -40.51 -16.56 5.11
C PRO A 269 -39.21 -16.52 4.30
N MET A 270 -39.11 -15.61 3.35
CA MET A 270 -37.88 -15.39 2.57
C MET A 270 -36.67 -15.06 3.44
N SER A 271 -36.91 -14.39 4.58
CA SER A 271 -35.88 -14.11 5.57
C SER A 271 -35.09 -15.32 5.98
N TYR A 272 -35.75 -16.47 6.11
CA TYR A 272 -35.09 -17.71 6.47
C TYR A 272 -34.04 -18.14 5.44
N PHE A 273 -34.33 -18.01 4.14
CA PHE A 273 -33.40 -18.38 3.07
C PHE A 273 -32.28 -17.34 2.93
N LEU A 274 -32.63 -16.05 2.96
CA LEU A 274 -31.66 -14.96 2.87
C LEU A 274 -30.68 -14.94 4.05
N ASP A 275 -31.14 -15.26 5.25
CA ASP A 275 -30.30 -15.36 6.45
C ASP A 275 -29.29 -16.52 6.34
N GLN A 276 -29.68 -17.65 5.75
CA GLN A 276 -28.79 -18.81 5.58
C GLN A 276 -27.75 -18.65 4.47
N CYS A 277 -27.97 -17.72 3.54
CA CYS A 277 -27.03 -17.45 2.46
C CYS A 277 -25.82 -16.66 2.97
N ASN A 278 -24.78 -17.35 3.43
CA ASN A 278 -23.51 -16.73 3.88
C ASN A 278 -22.59 -16.28 2.73
N GLN A 279 -22.91 -16.66 1.49
CA GLN A 279 -22.08 -16.35 0.31
C GLN A 279 -22.33 -14.97 -0.30
N ILE A 280 -23.44 -14.33 0.09
CA ILE A 280 -23.86 -13.02 -0.43
C ILE A 280 -23.68 -11.95 0.66
N THR A 281 -23.23 -10.78 0.23
CA THR A 281 -23.04 -9.61 1.09
C THR A 281 -24.38 -9.08 1.60
N SER A 282 -24.36 -8.32 2.70
CA SER A 282 -25.57 -7.71 3.26
C SER A 282 -26.27 -6.77 2.26
N GLN A 283 -25.50 -6.11 1.38
CA GLN A 283 -26.04 -5.23 0.34
C GLN A 283 -26.75 -6.01 -0.77
N GLU A 284 -26.20 -7.15 -1.21
CA GLU A 284 -26.85 -8.04 -2.19
C GLU A 284 -28.15 -8.62 -1.62
N LYS A 285 -28.16 -9.00 -0.33
CA LYS A 285 -29.38 -9.42 0.38
C LYS A 285 -30.46 -8.34 0.37
N ALA A 286 -30.07 -7.09 0.66
CA ALA A 286 -30.99 -5.96 0.68
C ALA A 286 -31.58 -5.67 -0.71
N LEU A 287 -30.74 -5.69 -1.76
CA LEU A 287 -31.18 -5.54 -3.15
C LEU A 287 -32.14 -6.67 -3.58
N LEU A 288 -31.81 -7.92 -3.27
CA LEU A 288 -32.67 -9.06 -3.62
C LEU A 288 -34.02 -8.97 -2.92
N ARG A 289 -34.05 -8.61 -1.63
CA ARG A 289 -35.28 -8.37 -0.87
C ARG A 289 -36.12 -7.27 -1.52
N ALA A 290 -35.54 -6.11 -1.81
CA ALA A 290 -36.25 -4.99 -2.41
C ALA A 290 -36.80 -5.33 -3.80
N LEU A 291 -36.04 -6.07 -4.62
CA LEU A 291 -36.51 -6.59 -5.90
C LEU A 291 -37.71 -7.53 -5.72
N LEU A 292 -37.67 -8.44 -4.75
CA LEU A 292 -38.71 -9.42 -4.56
C LEU A 292 -40.00 -8.79 -4.03
N VAL A 293 -39.91 -7.88 -3.06
CA VAL A 293 -41.02 -7.03 -2.61
C VAL A 293 -41.65 -6.30 -3.80
N LYS A 294 -40.83 -5.72 -4.68
CA LYS A 294 -41.30 -5.02 -5.87
C LYS A 294 -41.96 -5.95 -6.91
N VAL A 295 -41.41 -7.14 -7.13
CA VAL A 295 -41.95 -8.10 -8.11
C VAL A 295 -43.27 -8.71 -7.63
N PHE A 296 -43.39 -8.94 -6.32
CA PHE A 296 -44.56 -9.57 -5.70
C PHE A 296 -45.44 -8.57 -4.92
N GLU A 297 -45.38 -7.28 -5.26
CA GLU A 297 -46.05 -6.21 -4.51
C GLU A 297 -47.55 -6.46 -4.33
N SER A 298 -48.24 -6.92 -5.39
CA SER A 298 -49.67 -7.22 -5.33
C SER A 298 -50.00 -8.40 -4.41
N ASP A 299 -49.15 -9.42 -4.38
CA ASP A 299 -49.35 -10.60 -3.53
C ASP A 299 -49.05 -10.26 -2.07
N GLU A 300 -48.03 -9.44 -1.84
CA GLU A 300 -47.68 -8.91 -0.52
C GLU A 300 -48.80 -8.03 0.04
N GLN A 301 -49.31 -7.06 -0.73
CA GLN A 301 -50.43 -6.20 -0.32
C GLN A 301 -51.67 -7.01 0.02
N LYS A 302 -52.01 -8.01 -0.78
CA LYS A 302 -53.14 -8.90 -0.51
C LYS A 302 -52.92 -9.68 0.78
N GLN A 303 -51.73 -10.26 0.97
CA GLN A 303 -51.43 -11.03 2.18
C GLN A 303 -51.43 -10.16 3.44
N VAL A 304 -50.86 -8.96 3.36
CA VAL A 304 -50.85 -8.00 4.46
C VAL A 304 -52.29 -7.63 4.83
N GLY A 305 -53.17 -7.38 3.85
CA GLY A 305 -54.58 -7.13 4.10
C GLY A 305 -55.30 -8.30 4.78
N GLU A 306 -55.07 -9.53 4.30
CA GLU A 306 -55.61 -10.75 4.93
C GLU A 306 -55.09 -10.95 6.36
N ASN A 307 -53.80 -10.69 6.60
CA ASN A 307 -53.19 -10.76 7.93
C ASN A 307 -53.78 -9.70 8.86
N ILE A 308 -53.97 -8.46 8.39
CA ILE A 308 -54.58 -7.39 9.20
C ILE A 308 -55.98 -7.79 9.64
N GLU A 309 -56.85 -8.20 8.72
CA GLU A 309 -58.22 -8.59 9.08
C GLU A 309 -58.26 -9.82 9.98
N SER A 310 -57.38 -10.81 9.75
CA SER A 310 -57.25 -11.96 10.66
C SER A 310 -56.83 -11.53 12.06
N VAL A 311 -55.82 -10.66 12.18
CA VAL A 311 -55.33 -10.18 13.48
C VAL A 311 -56.39 -9.33 14.18
N VAL A 312 -57.09 -8.46 13.47
CA VAL A 312 -58.19 -7.65 14.02
C VAL A 312 -59.26 -8.57 14.59
N PHE A 313 -59.74 -9.53 13.80
CA PHE A 313 -60.76 -10.49 14.24
C PHE A 313 -60.31 -11.26 15.49
N GLU A 314 -59.11 -11.86 15.46
CA GLU A 314 -58.60 -12.66 16.57
C GLU A 314 -58.34 -11.83 17.83
N VAL A 315 -57.80 -10.62 17.71
CA VAL A 315 -57.55 -9.76 18.87
C VAL A 315 -58.87 -9.26 19.45
N VAL A 316 -59.83 -8.83 18.62
CA VAL A 316 -61.13 -8.35 19.08
C VAL A 316 -61.91 -9.46 19.78
N ASP A 317 -62.01 -10.66 19.20
CA ASP A 317 -62.66 -11.83 19.81
C ASP A 317 -62.10 -12.14 21.21
N ILE A 318 -60.77 -12.06 21.33
CA ILE A 318 -60.07 -12.29 22.58
C ILE A 318 -60.33 -11.18 23.61
N VAL A 319 -60.29 -9.91 23.21
CA VAL A 319 -60.36 -8.78 24.15
C VAL A 319 -61.77 -8.24 24.35
N GLU A 320 -62.76 -8.74 23.61
CA GLU A 320 -64.18 -8.38 23.75
C GLU A 320 -64.67 -8.48 25.20
N PRO A 321 -64.37 -9.55 25.98
CA PRO A 321 -64.74 -9.62 27.39
C PRO A 321 -64.08 -8.52 28.26
N LEU A 322 -62.98 -7.95 27.76
CA LEU A 322 -62.24 -6.85 28.37
C LEU A 322 -62.61 -5.49 27.78
N LEU A 323 -63.68 -5.36 27.01
CA LEU A 323 -64.20 -4.08 26.55
C LEU A 323 -65.46 -3.69 27.33
N ASP A 324 -65.66 -2.39 27.54
CA ASP A 324 -66.89 -1.92 28.15
C ASP A 324 -68.03 -1.98 27.12
N SER A 325 -69.24 -2.31 27.57
CA SER A 325 -70.42 -2.34 26.71
C SER A 325 -70.62 -0.99 26.00
N GLY A 326 -70.54 -0.99 24.66
CA GLY A 326 -70.70 0.22 23.83
C GLY A 326 -69.40 0.84 23.29
N CYS A 327 -68.22 0.27 23.59
CA CYS A 327 -66.96 0.67 22.97
C CYS A 327 -66.77 0.02 21.58
N THR A 328 -67.45 0.54 20.54
CA THR A 328 -67.36 -0.01 19.18
C THR A 328 -66.19 0.51 18.34
N GLY A 329 -65.48 1.55 18.79
CA GLY A 329 -64.40 2.18 18.01
C GLY A 329 -63.04 1.48 18.07
N PHE A 330 -62.87 0.47 18.94
CA PHE A 330 -61.58 -0.21 19.12
C PHE A 330 -61.17 -1.00 17.87
N GLU A 331 -62.11 -1.70 17.23
CA GLU A 331 -61.85 -2.48 16.02
C GLU A 331 -61.28 -1.61 14.89
N ASP A 332 -61.92 -0.47 14.61
CA ASP A 332 -61.50 0.45 13.56
C ASP A 332 -60.14 1.09 13.86
N GLU A 333 -59.90 1.47 15.12
CA GLU A 333 -58.62 2.06 15.55
C GLU A 333 -57.48 1.04 15.52
N LEU A 334 -57.76 -0.23 15.87
CA LEU A 334 -56.80 -1.34 15.73
C LEU A 334 -56.50 -1.61 14.26
N ARG A 335 -57.50 -1.66 13.38
CA ARG A 335 -57.31 -1.82 11.94
C ARG A 335 -56.42 -0.72 11.36
N HIS A 336 -56.71 0.53 11.72
CA HIS A 336 -55.90 1.67 11.27
C HIS A 336 -54.46 1.62 11.82
N PHE A 337 -54.29 1.25 13.09
CA PHE A 337 -52.98 1.06 13.70
C PHE A 337 -52.16 -0.02 12.98
N LEU A 338 -52.76 -1.17 12.67
CA LEU A 338 -52.07 -2.26 11.97
C LEU A 338 -51.72 -1.89 10.53
N GLN A 339 -52.56 -1.09 9.85
CA GLN A 339 -52.23 -0.54 8.53
C GLN A 339 -50.99 0.36 8.60
N ASN A 340 -50.93 1.28 9.57
CA ASN A 340 -49.77 2.14 9.77
C ASN A 340 -48.49 1.33 10.08
N ALA A 341 -48.64 0.25 10.86
CA ALA A 341 -47.55 -0.67 11.15
C ALA A 341 -47.06 -1.41 9.88
N ALA A 342 -47.98 -1.87 9.04
CA ALA A 342 -47.65 -2.53 7.79
C ALA A 342 -46.97 -1.59 6.78
N ASP A 343 -47.46 -0.35 6.65
CA ASP A 343 -46.87 0.67 5.78
C ASP A 343 -45.44 1.02 6.24
N LEU A 344 -45.22 1.13 7.55
CA LEU A 344 -43.89 1.30 8.12
C LEU A 344 -42.99 0.11 7.82
N TRP A 345 -43.52 -1.11 7.94
CA TRP A 345 -42.76 -2.32 7.66
C TRP A 345 -42.36 -2.44 6.19
N GLY A 346 -43.23 -2.04 5.25
CA GLY A 346 -42.89 -1.96 3.84
C GLY A 346 -41.67 -1.06 3.58
N LYS A 347 -41.58 0.09 4.27
CA LYS A 347 -40.39 0.96 4.22
C LYS A 347 -39.15 0.29 4.82
N VAL A 348 -39.31 -0.43 5.94
CA VAL A 348 -38.22 -1.21 6.55
C VAL A 348 -37.72 -2.31 5.60
N GLN A 349 -38.61 -2.95 4.86
CA GLN A 349 -38.28 -3.96 3.84
C GLN A 349 -37.58 -3.38 2.61
N GLN A 350 -37.78 -2.10 2.28
CA GLN A 350 -37.11 -1.42 1.17
C GLN A 350 -35.79 -0.76 1.57
N SER A 351 -35.41 -0.83 2.85
CA SER A 351 -34.20 -0.18 3.34
C SER A 351 -32.90 -0.92 2.96
N SER A 352 -31.76 -0.26 3.10
CA SER A 352 -30.44 -0.89 2.92
C SER A 352 -30.03 -1.85 4.06
N LYS A 353 -30.74 -1.83 5.20
CA LYS A 353 -30.45 -2.69 6.36
C LYS A 353 -31.40 -3.88 6.46
N TRP A 354 -30.84 -5.01 6.89
CA TRP A 354 -31.62 -6.20 7.22
C TRP A 354 -32.19 -6.08 8.63
N VAL A 355 -33.50 -5.89 8.75
CA VAL A 355 -34.16 -5.68 10.05
C VAL A 355 -35.12 -6.81 10.34
N THR A 356 -35.05 -7.32 11.56
CA THR A 356 -35.97 -8.34 12.08
C THR A 356 -36.54 -7.90 13.42
N THR A 357 -37.73 -8.41 13.75
CA THR A 357 -38.42 -8.09 15.01
C THR A 357 -38.52 -9.30 15.93
N ILE A 358 -38.32 -9.08 17.23
CA ILE A 358 -38.44 -10.13 18.24
C ILE A 358 -39.48 -9.71 19.28
N SER A 359 -40.51 -10.55 19.47
CA SER A 359 -41.48 -10.44 20.57
C SER A 359 -41.39 -11.58 21.60
N ASP A 360 -40.52 -12.57 21.43
CA ASP A 360 -40.32 -13.65 22.40
C ASP A 360 -39.50 -13.14 23.61
N GLY A 361 -40.04 -13.27 24.81
CA GLY A 361 -39.41 -12.88 26.07
C GLY A 361 -38.09 -13.60 26.36
N HIS A 362 -37.91 -14.84 25.89
CA HIS A 362 -36.68 -15.62 26.11
C HIS A 362 -35.56 -15.21 25.14
N LEU A 363 -35.85 -15.13 23.84
CA LEU A 363 -34.90 -14.69 22.81
C LEU A 363 -34.53 -13.20 22.99
N SER A 364 -35.47 -12.40 23.49
CA SER A 364 -35.24 -11.03 23.92
C SER A 364 -34.20 -10.92 25.04
N ALA A 365 -34.21 -11.85 26.00
CA ALA A 365 -33.25 -11.87 27.10
C ALA A 365 -31.85 -12.36 26.66
N GLU A 366 -31.78 -13.24 25.66
CA GLU A 366 -30.53 -13.74 25.08
C GLU A 366 -29.88 -12.75 24.09
N ALA A 367 -30.67 -12.07 23.27
CA ALA A 367 -30.19 -10.99 22.40
C ALA A 367 -29.53 -9.84 23.20
N GLY A 368 -30.01 -9.58 24.41
CA GLY A 368 -29.38 -8.65 25.36
C GLY A 368 -28.12 -9.20 26.07
N ARG A 369 -27.95 -10.53 26.15
CA ARG A 369 -26.75 -11.16 26.75
C ARG A 369 -25.56 -11.22 25.80
N SER A 370 -25.80 -11.24 24.49
CA SER A 370 -24.75 -11.44 23.49
C SER A 370 -23.78 -10.26 23.34
N ASN A 371 -24.15 -9.05 23.75
CA ASN A 371 -23.40 -7.83 23.36
C ASN A 371 -22.54 -7.20 24.46
N THR A 372 -22.46 -7.81 25.65
CA THR A 372 -21.48 -7.39 26.67
C THR A 372 -20.80 -8.62 27.24
N GLY A 373 -19.62 -8.93 26.69
CA GLY A 373 -18.64 -9.74 27.42
C GLY A 373 -18.44 -9.12 28.80
N LYS A 374 -18.69 -9.92 29.83
CA LYS A 374 -18.73 -9.59 31.27
C LYS A 374 -20.08 -9.10 31.80
N GLY A 375 -20.87 -10.07 32.24
CA GLY A 375 -21.35 -10.13 33.62
C GLY A 375 -21.99 -8.85 34.18
N THR A 376 -23.25 -8.62 33.84
CA THR A 376 -24.22 -8.14 34.81
C THR A 376 -25.47 -8.96 34.62
N ASP A 377 -25.76 -9.82 35.61
CA ASP A 377 -26.99 -10.58 35.67
C ASP A 377 -28.19 -9.64 35.57
N LEU A 378 -28.91 -9.67 34.45
CA LEU A 378 -30.29 -9.20 34.40
C LEU A 378 -31.12 -10.14 35.29
N ARG A 379 -31.16 -9.85 36.60
CA ARG A 379 -32.07 -10.45 37.59
C ARG A 379 -33.51 -9.93 37.37
N GLY A 380 -34.11 -10.34 36.26
CA GLY A 380 -35.52 -10.05 35.99
C GLY A 380 -35.96 -10.78 34.74
N HIS A 381 -36.85 -11.76 34.89
CA HIS A 381 -37.48 -12.40 33.73
C HIS A 381 -38.53 -11.41 33.20
N PRO A 382 -38.54 -11.06 31.90
CA PRO A 382 -39.58 -10.19 31.35
C PRO A 382 -40.94 -10.85 31.57
N VAL A 383 -41.87 -10.10 32.14
CA VAL A 383 -43.23 -10.56 32.44
C VAL A 383 -44.06 -10.45 31.17
N LEU A 384 -43.97 -9.32 30.45
CA LEU A 384 -44.70 -9.04 29.21
C LEU A 384 -43.88 -8.20 28.23
N VAL A 385 -43.97 -8.46 26.92
CA VAL A 385 -43.34 -7.64 25.87
C VAL A 385 -44.37 -6.67 25.31
N LEU A 386 -44.25 -5.40 25.66
CA LEU A 386 -45.23 -4.35 25.32
C LEU A 386 -45.04 -3.76 23.91
N PHE A 387 -43.83 -3.88 23.35
CA PHE A 387 -43.58 -3.57 21.95
C PHE A 387 -42.39 -4.38 21.41
N PRO A 388 -42.41 -4.78 20.12
CA PRO A 388 -41.34 -5.56 19.53
C PRO A 388 -39.96 -4.89 19.57
N HIS A 389 -38.93 -5.72 19.63
CA HIS A 389 -37.53 -5.31 19.53
C HIS A 389 -37.07 -5.33 18.07
N PHE A 390 -36.59 -4.23 17.52
CA PHE A 390 -36.07 -4.17 16.15
C PHE A 390 -34.55 -4.31 16.17
N ILE A 391 -34.05 -5.34 15.49
CA ILE A 391 -32.62 -5.66 15.44
C ILE A 391 -32.12 -5.70 14.00
N THR A 392 -30.84 -5.38 13.83
CA THR A 392 -30.10 -5.69 12.61
C THR A 392 -29.12 -6.82 12.95
N PRO A 393 -29.33 -8.06 12.47
CA PRO A 393 -28.40 -9.15 12.68
C PRO A 393 -26.96 -8.76 12.33
N GLY A 394 -26.04 -8.93 13.27
CA GLY A 394 -24.62 -8.54 13.13
C GLY A 394 -24.26 -7.16 13.67
N GLU A 395 -25.23 -6.31 14.03
CA GLU A 395 -24.96 -5.03 14.71
C GLU A 395 -25.00 -5.19 16.25
N ALA A 396 -24.07 -4.51 16.94
CA ALA A 396 -23.93 -4.60 18.40
C ALA A 396 -25.04 -3.87 19.18
N SER A 397 -25.82 -3.00 18.53
CA SER A 397 -26.89 -2.25 19.16
C SER A 397 -28.20 -2.43 18.38
N PRO A 398 -29.33 -2.63 19.07
CA PRO A 398 -30.63 -2.73 18.40
C PRO A 398 -31.05 -1.38 17.83
N LEU A 399 -31.78 -1.41 16.72
CA LEU A 399 -32.32 -0.21 16.07
C LEU A 399 -33.38 0.45 16.95
N HIS A 400 -34.23 -0.37 17.58
CA HIS A 400 -35.20 0.09 18.54
C HIS A 400 -35.39 -0.96 19.63
N LYS A 401 -35.23 -0.52 20.89
CA LYS A 401 -35.22 -1.42 22.04
C LYS A 401 -36.59 -2.02 22.35
N GLY A 402 -37.69 -1.40 21.92
CA GLY A 402 -39.03 -1.79 22.32
C GLY A 402 -39.26 -1.61 23.81
N SER A 403 -40.46 -1.98 24.24
CA SER A 403 -40.89 -1.85 25.63
C SER A 403 -41.26 -3.19 26.23
N MET A 404 -41.02 -3.34 27.53
CA MET A 404 -41.38 -4.54 28.29
C MET A 404 -41.80 -4.19 29.71
N LEU A 405 -42.61 -5.08 30.28
CA LEU A 405 -42.98 -5.07 31.68
C LEU A 405 -42.05 -6.03 32.43
N GLN A 406 -41.34 -5.52 33.44
CA GLN A 406 -40.51 -6.33 34.33
C GLN A 406 -41.14 -6.41 35.73
N ALA A 407 -41.07 -7.58 36.35
CA ALA A 407 -41.34 -7.74 37.77
C ALA A 407 -40.06 -7.40 38.56
N ASP A 408 -40.19 -6.55 39.56
CA ASP A 408 -39.08 -6.21 40.45
C ASP A 408 -38.75 -7.42 41.35
N SER A 409 -37.48 -7.83 41.38
CA SER A 409 -37.01 -8.99 42.14
C SER A 409 -37.20 -8.82 43.66
N GLU A 410 -37.24 -7.60 44.17
CA GLU A 410 -37.45 -7.33 45.61
C GLU A 410 -38.93 -7.44 46.02
N SER A 411 -39.83 -7.31 45.05
CA SER A 411 -41.28 -7.24 45.28
C SER A 411 -41.92 -8.63 45.42
N ILE A 412 -41.30 -9.65 44.83
CA ILE A 412 -41.71 -11.06 44.86
C ILE A 412 -41.59 -11.67 46.28
N ARG A 413 -40.85 -11.01 47.19
CA ARG A 413 -40.65 -11.47 48.58
C ARG A 413 -41.58 -10.83 49.62
N GLN A 414 -42.45 -9.89 49.24
CA GLN A 414 -43.30 -9.18 50.19
C GLN A 414 -44.68 -9.83 50.37
N THR A 415 -45.20 -9.80 51.59
CA THR A 415 -46.52 -10.33 51.96
C THR A 415 -47.66 -9.67 51.17
N PRO A 416 -48.70 -10.43 50.74
CA PRO A 416 -49.79 -9.94 49.87
C PRO A 416 -50.54 -8.70 50.36
N SER A 417 -50.54 -8.44 51.67
CA SER A 417 -51.22 -7.29 52.27
C SER A 417 -50.58 -5.94 51.96
N LYS A 418 -49.27 -5.88 51.66
CA LYS A 418 -48.59 -4.63 51.29
C LYS A 418 -48.82 -4.20 49.84
N TRP A 419 -49.44 -5.04 49.02
CA TRP A 419 -49.73 -4.76 47.61
C TRP A 419 -50.95 -3.85 47.43
N LEU A 420 -51.85 -3.80 48.42
CA LEU A 420 -53.16 -3.11 48.35
C LEU A 420 -53.16 -1.70 48.97
N ASP A 421 -52.17 -1.35 49.81
CA ASP A 421 -52.19 -0.11 50.60
C ASP A 421 -51.67 1.14 49.84
N VAL A 422 -51.09 0.99 48.65
CA VAL A 422 -50.35 2.08 47.98
C VAL A 422 -51.14 2.79 46.87
N GLU A 423 -52.21 2.21 46.31
CA GLU A 423 -53.04 2.92 45.32
C GLU A 423 -53.86 4.08 45.91
N ARG A 424 -53.86 4.26 47.23
CA ARG A 424 -54.57 5.35 47.93
C ARG A 424 -53.67 6.48 48.43
N ALA A 425 -52.35 6.42 48.23
CA ALA A 425 -51.41 7.45 48.66
C ALA A 425 -50.63 8.03 47.47
N MET A 426 -50.58 9.36 47.39
CA MET A 426 -49.74 10.12 46.46
C MET A 426 -48.25 9.68 46.54
N PRO A 427 -47.47 9.87 45.47
CA PRO A 427 -46.31 9.06 45.15
C PRO A 427 -45.13 9.45 46.04
N ASN A 428 -44.87 8.66 47.07
CA ASN A 428 -43.56 8.62 47.68
C ASN A 428 -42.87 7.33 47.25
N GLU A 429 -41.70 7.52 46.65
CA GLU A 429 -40.70 6.50 46.40
C GLU A 429 -40.43 5.73 47.70
N GLU A 430 -40.10 4.44 47.54
CA GLU A 430 -39.81 3.46 48.60
C GLU A 430 -41.03 2.65 49.06
N SER A 431 -41.16 1.45 48.46
CA SER A 431 -42.06 0.33 48.81
C SER A 431 -43.35 0.22 48.00
N ALA A 432 -43.24 -0.24 46.75
CA ALA A 432 -44.34 -0.85 46.01
C ALA A 432 -43.77 -1.82 44.96
N VAL A 433 -44.57 -2.78 44.51
CA VAL A 433 -44.28 -3.55 43.30
C VAL A 433 -44.44 -2.59 42.13
N ILE A 434 -43.35 -1.91 41.77
CA ILE A 434 -43.40 -0.95 40.68
C ILE A 434 -43.35 -1.75 39.39
N LEU A 435 -44.52 -2.02 38.81
CA LEU A 435 -44.64 -2.34 37.39
C LEU A 435 -44.08 -1.14 36.62
N ARG A 436 -42.77 -1.10 36.38
CA ARG A 436 -42.13 -0.06 35.57
C ARG A 436 -42.17 -0.51 34.12
N GLU A 437 -42.64 0.39 33.27
CA GLU A 437 -42.34 0.30 31.85
C GLU A 437 -40.91 0.81 31.71
N VAL A 438 -39.98 -0.10 31.39
CA VAL A 438 -38.55 0.23 31.36
C VAL A 438 -38.08 0.08 29.91
N PRO A 439 -37.48 1.13 29.30
CA PRO A 439 -36.68 0.94 28.10
C PRO A 439 -35.63 -0.14 28.41
N ARG A 440 -35.40 -1.10 27.50
CA ARG A 440 -34.67 -2.34 27.85
C ARG A 440 -33.24 -2.19 28.44
N TYR A 441 -32.68 -0.98 28.54
CA TYR A 441 -31.53 -0.66 29.40
C TYR A 441 -31.62 0.75 30.00
N LEU A 442 -31.24 0.88 31.28
CA LEU A 442 -30.76 2.13 31.88
C LEU A 442 -29.43 2.51 31.21
N ASP A 443 -29.40 3.60 30.46
CA ASP A 443 -28.12 4.28 30.22
C ASP A 443 -27.68 4.90 31.55
N LYS A 444 -26.44 4.60 31.95
CA LYS A 444 -25.75 5.37 32.99
C LYS A 444 -25.54 6.78 32.46
N MET A 445 -26.52 7.66 32.62
CA MET A 445 -26.21 9.08 32.74
C MET A 445 -25.54 9.28 34.10
N SER A 446 -24.26 9.59 34.01
CA SER A 446 -23.37 10.01 35.09
C SER A 446 -24.05 11.00 36.04
N ILE A 447 -24.51 10.54 37.21
CA ILE A 447 -24.59 11.40 38.40
C ILE A 447 -23.17 11.46 38.97
N ALA A 448 -22.37 12.31 38.35
CA ALA A 448 -21.12 12.84 38.88
C ALA A 448 -20.94 14.24 38.31
N GLN A 449 -21.90 15.12 38.60
CA GLN A 449 -21.79 16.57 38.53
C GLN A 449 -23.06 17.16 39.15
N LEU A 450 -23.08 17.19 40.49
CA LEU A 450 -23.78 18.13 41.36
C LEU A 450 -23.57 17.65 42.80
N PHE A 451 -22.33 17.82 43.27
CA PHE A 451 -21.92 18.36 44.58
C PHE A 451 -20.40 18.47 44.59
#